data_AF-D5PIV4-F1
#
_entry.id   AF-D5PIV4-F1
#
_cell.length_a   1.000
_cell.length_b   1.000
_cell.length_c   1.000
_cell.angle_alpha   90.00
_cell.angle_beta   90.00
_cell.angle_gamma   90.00
#
_symmetry.space_group_name_H-M   'P 1'
#
loop_
_entity.id
_entity.type
_entity.pdbx_description
1 polymer ?
#
loop_
_entity_poly.entity_id
_entity_poly.type
_entity_poly.pdbx_seq_one_letter_code
_entity_poly.pdbx_strand_id
1 'polypeptide(L)'
;MSIASVLIPSDKSDEATTASSGGPRYSLLLSTDAGMIETAQRLRYDVFSSTPGFALAANDHERRDVDRFDEYCDHLLVRDDGTGELVGCYRMLAPAGAIAAGGLYTATEFDIRAFDALRPSLVEMGRAVVRDGHRNGGVVLLMWAGILAYLDRYGYDYVTGCVSVPIGGEPGDPENEVPGRQLRGVRDFILGRHAAPPQYRVRPHRPVVIDGTALDDIPAPARPSVPALMRGYLRLGAQVCGEPAHDPDFGVGDFCVLLDKGRADTRYLKRLRSVSAASQLAGDR
;
A
#
# COMPACT_ATOMS: atom_id res chain seq x y z
N MET A 1 25.92 16.89 0.57
CA MET A 1 26.26 16.70 -0.85
C MET A 1 25.20 15.84 -1.51
N SER A 2 25.00 16.08 -2.81
CA SER A 2 24.02 15.59 -3.79
C SER A 2 23.11 14.37 -3.54
N ILE A 3 21.90 14.53 -4.10
CA ILE A 3 20.77 13.61 -4.28
C ILE A 3 21.15 12.39 -5.13
N ALA A 4 20.76 11.20 -4.68
CA ALA A 4 20.46 10.03 -5.52
C ALA A 4 19.61 9.01 -4.72
N SER A 5 18.29 9.02 -4.87
CA SER A 5 17.49 7.79 -4.65
C SER A 5 17.11 7.26 -6.02
N VAL A 6 18.07 6.56 -6.60
CA VAL A 6 17.98 5.79 -7.84
C VAL A 6 18.06 4.32 -7.43
N LEU A 7 17.16 3.53 -8.02
CA LEU A 7 17.06 2.06 -7.98
C LEU A 7 16.59 1.47 -6.65
N ILE A 8 15.41 0.85 -6.67
CA ILE A 8 15.10 -0.29 -5.81
C ILE A 8 15.60 -1.49 -6.62
N PRO A 9 16.75 -2.09 -6.31
CA PRO A 9 17.18 -3.32 -6.93
C PRO A 9 16.30 -4.46 -6.42
N SER A 10 15.90 -5.35 -7.32
CA SER A 10 15.40 -6.67 -6.98
C SER A 10 16.59 -7.62 -7.13
N ASP A 11 17.26 -7.97 -6.04
CA ASP A 11 18.25 -9.04 -6.06
C ASP A 11 17.58 -10.36 -5.71
N LYS A 12 17.24 -11.12 -6.76
CA LYS A 12 17.41 -12.57 -6.87
C LYS A 12 16.88 -13.01 -8.23
N SER A 13 17.82 -13.28 -9.13
CA SER A 13 17.62 -13.97 -10.39
C SER A 13 17.60 -15.48 -10.12
N ASP A 14 16.48 -16.13 -10.39
CA ASP A 14 16.48 -17.54 -10.79
C ASP A 14 16.07 -17.61 -12.27
N GLU A 15 16.93 -18.25 -13.06
CA GLU A 15 16.81 -18.44 -14.50
C GLU A 15 15.60 -19.33 -14.84
N ALA A 16 14.72 -18.82 -15.71
CA ALA A 16 14.01 -19.63 -16.70
C ALA A 16 13.62 -18.76 -17.90
N THR A 17 14.36 -18.93 -18.99
CA THR A 17 14.22 -18.20 -20.26
C THR A 17 13.06 -18.78 -21.07
N THR A 18 12.07 -17.97 -21.46
CA THR A 18 11.28 -18.19 -22.69
C THR A 18 10.75 -16.88 -23.30
N ALA A 19 11.17 -16.66 -24.55
CA ALA A 19 10.61 -15.85 -25.65
C ALA A 19 9.85 -14.53 -25.34
N SER A 20 10.49 -13.39 -25.61
CA SER A 20 9.82 -12.10 -25.79
C SER A 20 9.15 -12.04 -27.16
N SER A 21 7.82 -12.23 -27.19
CA SER A 21 6.96 -11.62 -28.20
C SER A 21 6.76 -10.15 -27.81
N GLY A 22 6.89 -9.22 -28.77
CA GLY A 22 7.02 -7.77 -28.54
C GLY A 22 5.79 -7.02 -27.98
N GLY A 23 5.04 -7.62 -27.05
CA GLY A 23 3.97 -7.00 -26.28
C GLY A 23 4.39 -6.55 -24.88
N PRO A 24 3.57 -5.75 -24.18
CA PRO A 24 3.83 -5.36 -22.79
C PRO A 24 3.81 -6.59 -21.87
N ARG A 25 4.79 -6.67 -20.94
CA ARG A 25 4.95 -7.79 -19.99
C ARG A 25 3.80 -7.93 -18.97
N TYR A 26 3.09 -6.85 -18.67
CA TYR A 26 2.06 -6.85 -17.63
C TYR A 26 0.75 -6.26 -18.15
N SER A 27 -0.35 -6.89 -17.74
CA SER A 27 -1.71 -6.41 -17.97
C SER A 27 -2.38 -6.01 -16.66
N LEU A 28 -3.25 -5.00 -16.73
CA LEU A 28 -4.09 -4.58 -15.63
C LEU A 28 -5.52 -5.03 -15.87
N LEU A 29 -6.13 -5.64 -14.86
CA LEU A 29 -7.51 -6.09 -14.85
C LEU A 29 -8.26 -5.36 -13.73
N LEU A 30 -9.54 -5.08 -13.97
CA LEU A 30 -10.49 -4.66 -12.94
C LEU A 30 -11.57 -5.75 -12.87
N SER A 31 -11.77 -6.34 -11.71
CA SER A 31 -12.63 -7.51 -11.58
C SER A 31 -13.47 -7.49 -10.30
N THR A 32 -14.68 -8.02 -10.43
CA THR A 32 -15.55 -8.44 -9.31
C THR A 32 -15.85 -9.95 -9.41
N ASP A 33 -15.14 -10.67 -10.28
CA ASP A 33 -15.31 -12.13 -10.45
C ASP A 33 -14.79 -12.88 -9.22
N ALA A 34 -15.61 -13.79 -8.70
CA ALA A 34 -15.31 -14.52 -7.48
C ALA A 34 -14.02 -15.37 -7.58
N GLY A 35 -13.73 -15.97 -8.74
CA GLY A 35 -12.52 -16.76 -8.93
C GLY A 35 -11.25 -15.91 -8.97
N MET A 36 -11.32 -14.74 -9.60
CA MET A 36 -10.23 -13.76 -9.58
C MET A 36 -10.00 -13.19 -8.18
N ILE A 37 -11.07 -12.94 -7.43
CA ILE A 37 -10.99 -12.47 -6.03
C ILE A 37 -10.33 -13.53 -5.15
N GLU A 38 -10.71 -14.80 -5.28
CA GLU A 38 -10.06 -15.89 -4.54
C GLU A 38 -8.56 -15.96 -4.85
N THR A 39 -8.19 -15.84 -6.13
CA THR A 39 -6.79 -15.84 -6.56
C THR A 39 -6.02 -14.66 -5.94
N ALA A 40 -6.64 -13.48 -5.87
CA ALA A 40 -6.07 -12.31 -5.22
C ALA A 40 -5.95 -12.49 -3.68
N GLN A 41 -6.92 -13.13 -3.02
CA GLN A 41 -6.86 -13.45 -1.59
C GLN A 41 -5.68 -14.38 -1.25
N ARG A 42 -5.41 -15.37 -2.11
CA ARG A 42 -4.23 -16.24 -1.98
C ARG A 42 -2.92 -15.48 -2.18
N LEU A 43 -2.87 -14.63 -3.22
CA LEU A 43 -1.70 -13.77 -3.46
C LEU A 43 -1.42 -12.86 -2.26
N ARG A 44 -2.46 -12.27 -1.67
CA ARG A 44 -2.35 -11.43 -0.47
C ARG A 44 -1.81 -12.23 0.72
N TYR A 45 -2.38 -13.40 0.98
CA TYR A 45 -1.89 -14.31 2.02
C TYR A 45 -0.41 -14.64 1.84
N ASP A 46 -0.01 -15.08 0.65
CA ASP A 46 1.37 -15.49 0.37
C ASP A 46 2.35 -14.31 0.53
N VAL A 47 1.97 -13.10 0.09
CA VAL A 47 2.83 -11.92 0.25
C VAL A 47 2.87 -11.44 1.69
N PHE A 48 1.75 -11.35 2.41
CA PHE A 48 1.74 -10.89 3.79
C PHE A 48 2.45 -11.87 4.73
N SER A 49 2.22 -13.18 4.57
CA SER A 49 2.87 -14.22 5.39
C SER A 49 4.39 -14.29 5.20
N SER A 50 4.89 -13.89 4.03
CA SER A 50 6.32 -13.88 3.70
C SER A 50 6.97 -12.51 3.90
N THR A 51 6.21 -11.44 4.16
CA THR A 51 6.76 -10.11 4.37
C THR A 51 7.19 -9.93 5.82
N PRO A 52 8.47 -9.63 6.08
CA PRO A 52 8.95 -9.46 7.44
C PRO A 52 8.22 -8.38 8.24
N GLY A 53 7.97 -8.66 9.51
CA GLY A 53 7.32 -7.75 10.46
C GLY A 53 5.79 -7.72 10.38
N PHE A 54 5.17 -8.38 9.39
CA PHE A 54 3.73 -8.61 9.38
C PHE A 54 3.40 -9.91 10.11
N ALA A 55 2.41 -9.83 11.01
CA ALA A 55 1.75 -10.99 11.56
C ALA A 55 0.52 -11.31 10.70
N LEU A 56 0.15 -12.59 10.65
CA LEU A 56 -1.17 -13.03 10.21
C LEU A 56 -1.76 -13.90 11.31
N ALA A 57 -3.09 -13.92 11.42
CA ALA A 57 -3.77 -14.78 12.37
C ALA A 57 -3.34 -16.25 12.17
N ALA A 58 -2.90 -16.89 13.26
CA ALA A 58 -2.20 -18.18 13.26
C ALA A 58 -3.03 -19.38 12.73
N ASN A 59 -4.32 -19.20 12.44
CA ASN A 59 -5.27 -20.29 12.17
C ASN A 59 -6.03 -20.15 10.84
N ASP A 60 -5.40 -19.57 9.82
CA ASP A 60 -6.01 -19.56 8.48
C ASP A 60 -5.74 -20.87 7.73
N HIS A 61 -6.66 -21.83 7.90
CA HIS A 61 -6.62 -23.12 7.20
C HIS A 61 -6.80 -23.00 5.68
N GLU A 62 -7.31 -21.87 5.18
CA GLU A 62 -7.65 -21.69 3.77
C GLU A 62 -6.52 -21.02 2.97
N ARG A 63 -5.53 -20.43 3.68
CA ARG A 63 -4.40 -19.68 3.11
C ARG A 63 -4.89 -18.54 2.21
N ARG A 64 -5.78 -17.72 2.74
CA ARG A 64 -6.44 -16.59 2.08
C ARG A 64 -6.56 -15.41 3.04
N ASP A 65 -6.05 -14.25 2.63
CA ASP A 65 -6.35 -12.98 3.30
C ASP A 65 -7.73 -12.51 2.86
N VAL A 66 -8.75 -12.77 3.68
CA VAL A 66 -10.17 -12.46 3.41
C VAL A 66 -10.72 -11.56 4.50
N ASP A 67 -11.51 -10.56 4.09
CA ASP A 67 -12.40 -9.86 5.02
C ASP A 67 -13.77 -9.56 4.41
N ARG A 68 -14.69 -9.06 5.24
CA ARG A 68 -16.07 -8.72 4.85
C ARG A 68 -16.20 -7.63 3.80
N PHE A 69 -15.13 -6.89 3.49
CA PHE A 69 -15.17 -5.82 2.49
C PHE A 69 -14.90 -6.34 1.08
N ASP A 70 -14.29 -7.51 0.92
CA ASP A 70 -13.88 -8.05 -0.38
C ASP A 70 -15.03 -8.14 -1.40
N GLU A 71 -16.24 -8.48 -0.95
CA GLU A 71 -17.44 -8.59 -1.80
C GLU A 71 -17.96 -7.23 -2.32
N TYR A 72 -17.62 -6.13 -1.62
CA TYR A 72 -18.11 -4.79 -1.93
C TYR A 72 -17.11 -3.96 -2.74
N CYS A 73 -15.97 -4.55 -3.09
CA CYS A 73 -14.88 -3.85 -3.74
C CYS A 73 -14.74 -4.26 -5.20
N ASP A 74 -14.27 -3.32 -6.01
CA ASP A 74 -13.59 -3.67 -7.24
C ASP A 74 -12.15 -4.10 -6.92
N HIS A 75 -11.64 -5.10 -7.64
CA HIS A 75 -10.28 -5.60 -7.46
C HIS A 75 -9.44 -5.23 -8.67
N LEU A 76 -8.42 -4.42 -8.41
CA LEU A 76 -7.44 -3.98 -9.39
C LEU A 76 -6.28 -4.97 -9.37
N LEU A 77 -6.13 -5.76 -10.44
CA LEU A 77 -5.25 -6.92 -10.49
C LEU A 77 -4.18 -6.72 -11.57
N VAL A 78 -2.94 -7.07 -11.25
CA VAL A 78 -1.84 -7.08 -12.21
C VAL A 78 -1.51 -8.53 -12.56
N ARG A 79 -1.53 -8.83 -13.86
CA ARG A 79 -1.15 -10.13 -14.42
C ARG A 79 0.19 -10.00 -15.13
N ASP A 80 1.10 -10.96 -14.93
CA ASP A 80 2.25 -11.15 -15.82
C ASP A 80 1.76 -11.92 -17.04
N ASP A 81 1.86 -11.31 -18.23
CA ASP A 81 1.35 -11.91 -19.46
C ASP A 81 2.26 -13.02 -20.01
N GLY A 82 3.50 -13.13 -19.50
CA GLY A 82 4.39 -14.25 -19.82
C GLY A 82 3.98 -15.55 -19.11
N THR A 83 3.47 -15.46 -17.87
CA THR A 83 3.08 -16.64 -17.07
C THR A 83 1.57 -16.81 -16.96
N GLY A 84 0.78 -15.75 -17.19
CA GLY A 84 -0.65 -15.70 -16.95
C GLY A 84 -1.06 -15.52 -15.49
N GLU A 85 -0.09 -15.43 -14.56
CA GLU A 85 -0.36 -15.38 -13.12
C GLU A 85 -0.66 -13.96 -12.61
N LEU A 86 -1.47 -13.86 -11.55
CA LEU A 86 -1.62 -12.63 -10.80
C LEU A 86 -0.39 -12.38 -9.92
N VAL A 87 0.24 -11.22 -10.13
CA VAL A 87 1.50 -10.81 -9.49
C VAL A 87 1.36 -9.55 -8.65
N GLY A 88 0.22 -8.87 -8.72
CA GLY A 88 -0.10 -7.77 -7.81
C GLY A 88 -1.61 -7.56 -7.71
N CYS A 89 -2.06 -7.01 -6.59
CA CYS A 89 -3.46 -6.62 -6.44
C CYS A 89 -3.62 -5.42 -5.52
N TYR A 90 -4.79 -4.80 -5.66
CA TYR A 90 -5.22 -3.65 -4.89
C TYR A 90 -6.75 -3.65 -4.80
N ARG A 91 -7.30 -3.40 -3.61
CA ARG A 91 -8.75 -3.32 -3.41
C ARG A 91 -9.25 -1.88 -3.51
N MET A 92 -10.34 -1.68 -4.24
CA MET A 92 -10.98 -0.38 -4.46
C MET A 92 -12.41 -0.42 -3.91
N LEU A 93 -12.63 0.17 -2.73
CA LEU A 93 -13.94 0.30 -2.11
C LEU A 93 -14.53 1.68 -2.45
N ALA A 94 -15.35 1.72 -3.50
CA ALA A 94 -16.04 2.93 -3.94
C ALA A 94 -17.17 3.34 -2.96
N PRO A 95 -17.68 4.58 -3.02
CA PRO A 95 -18.74 5.07 -2.13
C PRO A 95 -19.96 4.16 -2.02
N ALA A 96 -20.46 3.61 -3.13
CA ALA A 96 -21.59 2.68 -3.11
C ALA A 96 -21.26 1.38 -2.36
N GLY A 97 -20.06 0.83 -2.59
CA GLY A 97 -19.54 -0.34 -1.88
C GLY A 97 -19.35 -0.06 -0.39
N ALA A 98 -18.82 1.11 -0.02
CA ALA A 98 -18.67 1.54 1.36
C ALA A 98 -20.03 1.62 2.08
N ILE A 99 -21.07 2.13 1.42
CA ILE A 99 -22.43 2.16 1.97
C ILE A 99 -22.96 0.73 2.16
N ALA A 100 -22.81 -0.14 1.17
CA ALA A 100 -23.25 -1.53 1.24
C ALA A 100 -22.52 -2.33 2.34
N ALA A 101 -21.21 -2.08 2.52
CA ALA A 101 -20.39 -2.64 3.58
C ALA A 101 -20.68 -2.03 4.97
N GLY A 102 -21.55 -1.03 5.08
CA GLY A 102 -21.83 -0.33 6.35
C GLY A 102 -20.72 0.61 6.82
N GLY A 103 -19.77 0.96 5.96
CA GLY A 103 -18.68 1.90 6.24
C GLY A 103 -17.38 1.56 5.51
N LEU A 104 -16.36 2.36 5.79
CA LEU A 104 -14.98 2.14 5.35
C LEU A 104 -14.23 1.26 6.36
N TYR A 105 -13.24 0.48 5.92
CA TYR A 105 -12.29 -0.18 6.82
C TYR A 105 -11.55 0.84 7.68
N THR A 106 -11.12 1.98 7.10
CA THR A 106 -10.48 3.06 7.85
C THR A 106 -11.36 3.55 9.01
N ALA A 107 -12.69 3.44 8.92
CA ALA A 107 -13.60 3.82 10.01
C ALA A 107 -13.59 2.84 11.20
N THR A 108 -13.14 1.59 11.00
CA THR A 108 -12.96 0.61 12.08
C THR A 108 -11.69 0.88 12.88
N GLU A 109 -10.70 1.53 12.25
CA GLU A 109 -9.43 1.90 12.89
C GLU A 109 -9.43 3.34 13.45
N PHE A 110 -10.18 4.24 12.82
CA PHE A 110 -10.16 5.68 13.12
C PHE A 110 -11.55 6.31 13.23
N ASP A 111 -11.64 7.38 14.03
CA ASP A 111 -12.71 8.37 13.91
C ASP A 111 -12.47 9.24 12.68
N ILE A 112 -13.21 8.94 11.61
CA ILE A 112 -13.08 9.57 10.30
C ILE A 112 -14.19 10.59 9.97
N ARG A 113 -14.88 11.16 10.97
CA ARG A 113 -15.93 12.18 10.73
C ARG A 113 -15.42 13.38 9.94
N ALA A 114 -14.11 13.67 10.03
CA ALA A 114 -13.41 14.66 9.21
C ALA A 114 -13.58 14.45 7.69
N PHE A 115 -13.91 13.23 7.25
CA PHE A 115 -14.08 12.88 5.84
C PHE A 115 -15.55 12.92 5.38
N ASP A 116 -16.51 13.29 6.22
CA ASP A 116 -17.94 13.21 5.89
C ASP A 116 -18.30 13.96 4.60
N ALA A 117 -17.71 15.13 4.38
CA ALA A 117 -17.89 15.91 3.15
C ALA A 117 -17.23 15.28 1.90
N LEU A 118 -16.25 14.39 2.08
CA LEU A 118 -15.53 13.71 1.00
C LEU A 118 -16.21 12.42 0.56
N ARG A 119 -16.99 11.78 1.45
CA ARG A 119 -17.58 10.44 1.25
C ARG A 119 -18.25 10.21 -0.11
N PRO A 120 -19.01 11.16 -0.70
CA PRO A 120 -19.62 10.95 -2.02
C PRO A 120 -18.61 10.71 -3.15
N SER A 121 -17.36 11.14 -2.98
CA SER A 121 -16.28 11.09 -3.97
C SER A 121 -15.01 10.41 -3.44
N LEU A 122 -15.10 9.70 -2.30
CA LEU A 122 -13.98 9.08 -1.60
C LEU A 122 -13.95 7.58 -1.87
N VAL A 123 -12.88 7.11 -2.48
CA VAL A 123 -12.60 5.67 -2.63
C VAL A 123 -11.64 5.25 -1.53
N GLU A 124 -11.95 4.18 -0.82
CA GLU A 124 -10.97 3.53 0.04
C GLU A 124 -10.15 2.50 -0.72
N MET A 125 -8.86 2.53 -0.43
CA MET A 125 -7.83 1.73 -1.04
C MET A 125 -7.19 0.87 0.04
N GLY A 126 -7.01 -0.44 -0.24
CA GLY A 126 -6.37 -1.34 0.71
C GLY A 126 -5.83 -2.62 0.10
N ARG A 127 -5.21 -3.43 0.96
CA ARG A 127 -4.71 -4.78 0.64
C ARG A 127 -3.77 -4.83 -0.57
N ALA A 128 -2.88 -3.84 -0.62
CA ALA A 128 -1.88 -3.67 -1.65
C ALA A 128 -0.79 -4.75 -1.54
N VAL A 129 -0.65 -5.59 -2.56
CA VAL A 129 0.48 -6.53 -2.64
C VAL A 129 1.07 -6.57 -4.04
N VAL A 130 2.38 -6.82 -4.09
CA VAL A 130 3.10 -7.20 -5.30
C VAL A 130 4.02 -8.36 -4.91
N ARG A 131 3.90 -9.46 -5.67
CA ARG A 131 4.70 -10.66 -5.51
C ARG A 131 6.18 -10.31 -5.59
N ASP A 132 6.99 -10.98 -4.78
CA ASP A 132 8.44 -10.87 -4.89
C ASP A 132 8.94 -11.23 -6.31
N GLY A 133 10.04 -10.62 -6.75
CA GLY A 133 10.49 -10.68 -8.16
C GLY A 133 9.70 -9.79 -9.15
N HIS A 134 8.49 -9.34 -8.79
CA HIS A 134 7.68 -8.42 -9.60
C HIS A 134 7.60 -7.00 -9.02
N ARG A 135 8.28 -6.73 -7.90
CA ARG A 135 8.35 -5.42 -7.23
C ARG A 135 9.22 -4.42 -7.99
N ASN A 136 8.78 -4.03 -9.17
CA ASN A 136 9.48 -3.10 -10.06
C ASN A 136 8.63 -1.87 -10.43
N GLY A 137 9.28 -0.86 -11.00
CA GLY A 137 8.60 0.39 -11.38
C GLY A 137 7.48 0.22 -12.40
N GLY A 138 7.53 -0.82 -13.25
CA GLY A 138 6.50 -1.09 -14.25
C GLY A 138 5.17 -1.50 -13.61
N VAL A 139 5.20 -2.46 -12.69
CA VAL A 139 4.00 -2.89 -11.94
C VAL A 139 3.43 -1.74 -11.12
N VAL A 140 4.27 -1.02 -10.37
CA VAL A 140 3.83 0.12 -9.56
C VAL A 140 3.19 1.22 -10.41
N LEU A 141 3.79 1.54 -11.55
CA LEU A 141 3.23 2.52 -12.48
C LEU A 141 1.89 2.07 -13.05
N LEU A 142 1.78 0.79 -13.42
CA LEU A 142 0.56 0.22 -13.97
C LEU A 142 -0.59 0.25 -12.96
N MET A 143 -0.31 -0.09 -11.70
CA MET A 143 -1.29 0.03 -10.61
C MET A 143 -1.75 1.47 -10.42
N TRP A 144 -0.83 2.44 -10.39
CA TRP A 144 -1.19 3.86 -10.28
C TRP A 144 -1.98 4.39 -11.47
N ALA A 145 -1.60 4.00 -12.69
CA ALA A 145 -2.34 4.35 -13.88
C ALA A 145 -3.78 3.80 -13.81
N GLY A 146 -3.93 2.57 -13.31
CA GLY A 146 -5.22 1.95 -13.06
C GLY A 146 -6.07 2.69 -12.02
N ILE A 147 -5.49 3.03 -10.87
CA ILE A 147 -6.16 3.80 -9.81
C ILE A 147 -6.66 5.14 -10.37
N LEU A 148 -5.80 5.91 -11.05
CA LEU A 148 -6.21 7.20 -11.60
C LEU A 148 -7.28 7.06 -12.69
N ALA A 149 -7.15 6.06 -13.57
CA ALA A 149 -8.15 5.78 -14.59
C ALA A 149 -9.50 5.37 -13.98
N TYR A 150 -9.49 4.62 -12.87
CA TYR A 150 -10.68 4.27 -12.12
C TYR A 150 -11.37 5.52 -11.56
N LEU A 151 -10.62 6.40 -10.90
CA LEU A 151 -11.17 7.65 -10.34
C LEU A 151 -11.72 8.55 -11.44
N ASP A 152 -11.04 8.67 -12.58
CA ASP A 152 -11.51 9.48 -13.70
C ASP A 152 -12.77 8.90 -14.35
N ARG A 153 -12.82 7.57 -14.53
CA ARG A 153 -13.97 6.88 -15.12
C ARG A 153 -15.25 7.07 -14.30
N TYR A 154 -15.13 7.02 -12.98
CA TYR A 154 -16.29 7.08 -12.08
C TYR A 154 -16.51 8.45 -11.45
N GLY A 155 -15.67 9.45 -11.76
CA GLY A 155 -15.83 10.81 -11.26
C GLY A 155 -15.53 10.96 -9.76
N TYR A 156 -14.57 10.19 -9.25
CA TYR A 156 -14.09 10.30 -7.88
C TYR A 156 -12.85 11.19 -7.77
N ASP A 157 -12.73 11.89 -6.65
CA ASP A 157 -11.73 12.94 -6.42
C ASP A 157 -10.75 12.60 -5.30
N TYR A 158 -11.15 11.73 -4.38
CA TYR A 158 -10.35 11.42 -3.20
C TYR A 158 -10.09 9.93 -3.07
N VAL A 159 -8.90 9.63 -2.55
CA VAL A 159 -8.54 8.29 -2.12
C VAL A 159 -8.04 8.30 -0.70
N THR A 160 -8.54 7.38 0.13
CA THR A 160 -8.03 7.13 1.48
C THR A 160 -7.59 5.67 1.64
N GLY A 161 -6.79 5.37 2.65
CA GLY A 161 -6.51 4.00 3.06
C GLY A 161 -5.58 3.96 4.27
N CYS A 162 -5.50 2.77 4.88
CA CYS A 162 -4.50 2.47 5.89
C CYS A 162 -3.20 2.05 5.20
N VAL A 163 -2.08 2.65 5.63
CA VAL A 163 -0.74 2.23 5.21
C VAL A 163 0.03 1.81 6.44
N SER A 164 0.39 0.53 6.46
CA SER A 164 0.97 -0.12 7.62
C SER A 164 2.48 0.08 7.71
N VAL A 165 2.96 0.26 8.95
CA VAL A 165 4.38 0.21 9.31
C VAL A 165 4.55 -0.86 10.38
N PRO A 166 5.33 -1.92 10.15
CA PRO A 166 5.57 -2.96 11.14
C PRO A 166 6.08 -2.42 12.48
N ILE A 167 5.55 -3.00 13.57
CA ILE A 167 6.05 -2.75 14.93
C ILE A 167 7.32 -3.57 15.16
N GLY A 168 7.31 -4.84 14.76
CA GLY A 168 8.50 -5.70 14.78
C GLY A 168 9.31 -5.59 13.49
N GLY A 169 10.58 -5.97 13.56
CA GLY A 169 11.43 -6.13 12.37
C GLY A 169 11.89 -7.57 12.17
N GLU A 170 12.80 -7.76 11.21
CA GLU A 170 13.45 -9.06 11.02
C GLU A 170 14.27 -9.43 12.26
N PRO A 171 14.16 -10.68 12.75
CA PRO A 171 15.03 -11.18 13.80
C PRO A 171 16.50 -10.99 13.42
N GLY A 172 17.26 -10.29 14.26
CA GLY A 172 18.69 -10.04 14.05
C GLY A 172 19.02 -8.73 13.32
N ASP A 173 18.04 -7.90 12.97
CA ASP A 173 18.28 -6.53 12.50
C ASP A 173 18.54 -5.59 13.71
N PRO A 174 19.77 -5.05 13.87
CA PRO A 174 20.11 -4.16 14.98
C PRO A 174 19.26 -2.87 15.02
N GLU A 175 18.75 -2.41 13.87
CA GLU A 175 17.92 -1.21 13.79
C GLU A 175 16.47 -1.46 14.26
N ASN A 176 16.11 -2.73 14.48
CA ASN A 176 14.78 -3.22 14.88
C ASN A 176 14.77 -4.04 16.18
N GLU A 177 15.85 -4.02 16.98
CA GLU A 177 15.91 -4.71 18.29
C GLU A 177 14.83 -4.22 19.27
N VAL A 178 14.42 -2.94 19.16
CA VAL A 178 13.37 -2.34 19.99
C VAL A 178 12.07 -2.26 19.18
N PRO A 179 11.02 -3.02 19.56
CA PRO A 179 9.70 -2.94 18.93
C PRO A 179 9.18 -1.50 18.85
N GLY A 180 8.63 -1.12 17.71
CA GLY A 180 8.05 0.21 17.47
C GLY A 180 9.06 1.32 17.18
N ARG A 181 10.38 1.06 17.27
CA ARG A 181 11.41 2.06 16.97
C ARG A 181 11.27 2.64 15.57
N GLN A 182 11.20 1.80 14.54
CA GLN A 182 10.99 2.28 13.16
C GLN A 182 9.64 2.97 13.00
N LEU A 183 8.56 2.43 13.57
CA LEU A 183 7.24 3.07 13.57
C LEU A 183 7.29 4.48 14.15
N ARG A 184 7.97 4.70 15.28
CA ARG A 184 8.17 6.01 15.89
C ARG A 184 8.89 6.97 14.94
N GLY A 185 10.02 6.53 14.39
CA GLY A 185 10.80 7.36 13.48
C GLY A 185 10.04 7.72 12.19
N VAL A 186 9.28 6.77 11.65
CA VAL A 186 8.42 7.00 10.48
C VAL A 186 7.30 7.98 10.82
N ARG A 187 6.62 7.79 11.96
CA ARG A 187 5.57 8.69 12.47
C ARG A 187 6.07 10.13 12.57
N ASP A 188 7.19 10.35 13.24
CA ASP A 188 7.77 11.69 13.43
C ASP A 188 8.17 12.33 12.09
N PHE A 189 8.80 11.54 11.20
CA PHE A 189 9.20 12.01 9.88
C PHE A 189 8.01 12.44 9.01
N ILE A 190 6.96 11.59 8.93
CA ILE A 190 5.85 11.82 8.01
C ILE A 190 4.88 12.87 8.56
N LEU A 191 4.60 12.91 9.87
CA LEU A 191 3.75 13.95 10.44
C LEU A 191 4.42 15.33 10.39
N GLY A 192 5.75 15.40 10.54
CA GLY A 192 6.48 16.66 10.42
C GLY A 192 6.50 17.27 9.01
N ARG A 193 6.30 16.47 7.96
CA ARG A 193 6.45 16.91 6.55
C ARG A 193 5.20 16.78 5.69
N HIS A 194 4.32 15.85 6.03
CA HIS A 194 3.21 15.41 5.20
C HIS A 194 1.88 15.37 5.94
N ALA A 195 1.77 15.95 7.14
CA ALA A 195 0.51 16.00 7.87
C ALA A 195 -0.60 16.68 7.04
N ALA A 196 -1.78 16.09 7.11
CA ALA A 196 -3.00 16.66 6.56
C ALA A 196 -3.39 17.93 7.33
N PRO A 197 -4.07 18.88 6.67
CA PRO A 197 -4.58 20.07 7.33
C PRO A 197 -5.65 19.70 8.38
N PRO A 198 -5.91 20.56 9.38
CA PRO A 198 -6.75 20.23 10.54
C PRO A 198 -8.11 19.63 10.21
N GLN A 199 -8.76 20.09 9.14
CA GLN A 199 -10.09 19.61 8.71
C GLN A 199 -10.10 18.15 8.22
N TYR A 200 -8.95 17.56 7.92
CA TYR A 200 -8.82 16.17 7.49
C TYR A 200 -8.13 15.30 8.54
N ARG A 201 -7.96 15.81 9.77
CA ARG A 201 -7.31 15.03 10.83
C ARG A 201 -8.26 14.02 11.43
N VAL A 202 -7.77 12.79 11.57
CA VAL A 202 -8.49 11.65 12.17
C VAL A 202 -7.80 11.23 13.47
N ARG A 203 -8.49 10.46 14.31
CA ARG A 203 -7.94 9.92 15.56
C ARG A 203 -8.07 8.41 15.58
N PRO A 204 -7.01 7.66 15.95
CA PRO A 204 -7.10 6.22 16.06
C PRO A 204 -8.02 5.83 17.23
N HIS A 205 -8.85 4.80 17.04
CA HIS A 205 -9.61 4.21 18.14
C HIS A 205 -8.70 3.44 19.10
N ARG A 206 -7.62 2.84 18.57
CA ARG A 206 -6.57 2.17 19.33
C ARG A 206 -5.22 2.85 19.11
N PRO A 207 -4.80 3.78 19.99
CA PRO A 207 -3.45 4.34 19.93
C PRO A 207 -2.36 3.28 20.10
N VAL A 208 -1.18 3.53 19.51
CA VAL A 208 -0.03 2.63 19.61
C VAL A 208 0.58 2.63 21.01
N VAL A 209 0.47 1.48 21.68
CA VAL A 209 1.10 1.15 22.95
C VAL A 209 1.71 -0.25 22.81
N ILE A 210 3.01 -0.37 23.06
CA ILE A 210 3.78 -1.59 22.88
C ILE A 210 4.35 -1.99 24.24
N ASP A 211 3.94 -3.16 24.75
CA ASP A 211 4.32 -3.66 26.08
C ASP A 211 4.13 -2.62 27.21
N GLY A 212 3.02 -1.86 27.15
CA GLY A 212 2.70 -0.81 28.12
C GLY A 212 3.44 0.51 27.90
N THR A 213 4.31 0.60 26.90
CA THR A 213 5.07 1.82 26.55
C THR A 213 4.36 2.57 25.41
N ALA A 214 4.08 3.85 25.61
CA ALA A 214 3.50 4.68 24.56
C ALA A 214 4.54 4.94 23.45
N LEU A 215 4.08 5.14 22.20
CA LEU A 215 4.98 5.39 21.06
C LEU A 215 5.92 6.59 21.29
N ASP A 216 5.46 7.60 22.03
CA ASP A 216 6.24 8.79 22.40
C ASP A 216 7.42 8.50 23.36
N ASP A 217 7.37 7.40 24.08
CA ASP A 217 8.40 6.97 25.04
C ASP A 217 9.39 5.96 24.42
N ILE A 218 9.14 5.51 23.19
CA ILE A 218 10.05 4.63 22.45
C ILE A 218 11.14 5.48 21.78
N PRO A 219 12.43 5.13 21.88
CA PRO A 219 13.51 5.87 21.23
C PRO A 219 13.37 5.83 19.71
N ALA A 220 13.44 6.99 19.06
CA ALA A 220 13.42 7.07 17.60
C ALA A 220 14.77 6.65 16.98
N PRO A 221 14.78 6.08 15.76
CA PRO A 221 15.99 5.82 15.01
C PRO A 221 16.65 7.11 14.53
N ALA A 222 17.99 7.09 14.41
CA ALA A 222 18.72 8.22 13.82
C ALA A 222 18.32 8.47 12.36
N ARG A 223 17.94 7.42 11.63
CA ARG A 223 17.48 7.46 10.24
C ARG A 223 16.26 6.55 10.05
N PRO A 224 15.03 7.09 10.05
CA PRO A 224 13.84 6.27 9.83
C PRO A 224 13.77 5.78 8.37
N SER A 225 13.38 4.51 8.19
CA SER A 225 13.11 3.93 6.87
C SER A 225 11.60 3.94 6.59
N VAL A 226 11.12 4.95 5.86
CA VAL A 226 9.71 5.02 5.44
C VAL A 226 9.42 3.92 4.41
N PRO A 227 8.43 3.03 4.58
CA PRO A 227 8.15 1.95 3.63
C PRO A 227 7.97 2.43 2.18
N ALA A 228 8.36 1.60 1.21
CA ALA A 228 8.35 1.99 -0.20
C ALA A 228 6.96 2.41 -0.70
N LEU A 229 5.90 1.70 -0.26
CA LEU A 229 4.51 2.03 -0.57
C LEU A 229 4.14 3.42 -0.05
N MET A 230 4.36 3.67 1.24
CA MET A 230 4.15 4.97 1.88
C MET A 230 4.91 6.08 1.14
N ARG A 231 6.20 5.88 0.83
CA ARG A 231 7.00 6.87 0.06
C ARG A 231 6.39 7.19 -1.30
N GLY A 232 5.85 6.18 -2.00
CA GLY A 232 5.16 6.38 -3.26
C GLY A 232 3.94 7.31 -3.11
N TYR A 233 3.18 7.14 -2.04
CA TYR A 233 1.94 7.88 -1.78
C TYR A 233 2.27 9.33 -1.45
N LEU A 234 3.24 9.53 -0.55
CA LEU A 234 3.72 10.86 -0.16
C LEU A 234 4.31 11.63 -1.36
N ARG A 235 5.03 10.95 -2.26
CA ARG A 235 5.55 11.55 -3.51
C ARG A 235 4.46 11.98 -4.48
N LEU A 236 3.31 11.32 -4.45
CA LEU A 236 2.13 11.73 -5.21
C LEU A 236 1.39 12.89 -4.56
N GLY A 237 1.76 13.30 -3.34
CA GLY A 237 1.09 14.39 -2.62
C GLY A 237 0.04 13.90 -1.63
N ALA A 238 -0.01 12.60 -1.33
CA ALA A 238 -0.84 12.10 -0.25
C ALA A 238 -0.38 12.67 1.10
N GLN A 239 -1.34 12.85 2.01
CA GLN A 239 -1.13 13.47 3.31
C GLN A 239 -1.52 12.48 4.43
N VAL A 240 -0.78 12.52 5.53
CA VAL A 240 -1.01 11.65 6.70
C VAL A 240 -1.98 12.33 7.64
N CYS A 241 -3.09 11.66 7.96
CA CYS A 241 -4.24 12.28 8.61
C CYS A 241 -4.16 12.27 10.15
N GLY A 242 -3.16 11.65 10.75
CA GLY A 242 -3.00 11.67 12.20
C GLY A 242 -2.02 10.63 12.72
N GLU A 243 -2.10 10.41 14.03
CA GLU A 243 -1.39 9.34 14.72
C GLU A 243 -1.79 7.96 14.17
N PRO A 244 -0.88 6.97 14.19
CA PRO A 244 -1.19 5.63 13.73
C PRO A 244 -2.16 4.91 14.68
N ALA A 245 -2.99 4.02 14.13
CA ALA A 245 -3.76 3.03 14.87
C ALA A 245 -2.94 1.76 15.08
N HIS A 246 -3.10 1.13 16.23
CA HIS A 246 -2.46 -0.16 16.54
C HIS A 246 -3.32 -1.31 16.02
N ASP A 247 -2.76 -2.06 15.08
CA ASP A 247 -3.32 -3.30 14.60
C ASP A 247 -2.48 -4.48 15.12
N PRO A 248 -2.91 -5.14 16.21
CA PRO A 248 -2.19 -6.27 16.80
C PRO A 248 -2.32 -7.55 15.97
N ASP A 249 -3.35 -7.66 15.11
CA ASP A 249 -3.56 -8.85 14.29
C ASP A 249 -2.53 -8.91 13.16
N PHE A 250 -2.16 -7.74 12.63
CA PHE A 250 -1.08 -7.59 11.65
C PHE A 250 0.28 -7.22 12.26
N GLY A 251 0.35 -6.85 13.54
CA GLY A 251 1.59 -6.45 14.21
C GLY A 251 2.14 -5.10 13.70
N VAL A 252 1.25 -4.17 13.35
CA VAL A 252 1.60 -2.91 12.67
C VAL A 252 1.00 -1.68 13.35
N GLY A 253 1.60 -0.53 13.05
CA GLY A 253 0.94 0.78 13.18
C GLY A 253 0.40 1.21 11.82
N ASP A 254 -0.92 1.33 11.72
CA ASP A 254 -1.61 1.78 10.51
C ASP A 254 -1.72 3.29 10.48
N PHE A 255 -1.38 3.92 9.35
CA PHE A 255 -1.60 5.35 9.14
C PHE A 255 -2.75 5.56 8.17
N CYS A 256 -3.74 6.37 8.56
CA CYS A 256 -4.72 6.89 7.61
C CYS A 256 -4.07 7.94 6.70
N VAL A 257 -4.07 7.68 5.39
CA VAL A 257 -3.49 8.53 4.36
C VAL A 257 -4.59 8.98 3.40
N LEU A 258 -4.61 10.26 3.03
CA LEU A 258 -5.57 10.85 2.11
C LEU A 258 -4.85 11.48 0.91
N LEU A 259 -5.32 11.19 -0.30
CA LEU A 259 -4.88 11.82 -1.54
C LEU A 259 -6.05 12.55 -2.20
N ASP A 260 -5.86 13.82 -2.49
CA ASP A 260 -6.70 14.60 -3.40
C ASP A 260 -6.15 14.43 -4.82
N LYS A 261 -6.94 13.80 -5.70
CA LYS A 261 -6.57 13.55 -7.10
C LYS A 261 -6.19 14.84 -7.83
N GLY A 262 -6.90 15.94 -7.56
CA GLY A 262 -6.65 17.24 -8.17
C GLY A 262 -5.31 17.87 -7.77
N ARG A 263 -4.71 17.39 -6.67
CA ARG A 263 -3.40 17.85 -6.17
C ARG A 263 -2.28 16.85 -6.42
N ALA A 264 -2.56 15.72 -7.07
CA ALA A 264 -1.59 14.67 -7.26
C ALA A 264 -0.40 15.12 -8.13
N ASP A 265 0.85 14.87 -7.69
CA ASP A 265 2.04 15.17 -8.50
C ASP A 265 2.22 14.13 -9.62
N THR A 266 1.46 14.29 -10.70
CA THR A 266 1.55 13.42 -11.88
C THR A 266 2.91 13.49 -12.59
N ARG A 267 3.78 14.48 -12.28
CA ARG A 267 5.16 14.50 -12.82
C ARG A 267 5.97 13.35 -12.26
N TYR A 268 5.70 12.90 -11.04
CA TYR A 268 6.31 11.71 -10.47
C TYR A 268 6.01 10.46 -11.31
N LEU A 269 4.74 10.26 -11.69
CA LEU A 269 4.34 9.13 -12.55
C LEU A 269 4.99 9.21 -13.93
N LYS A 270 5.09 10.42 -14.51
CA LYS A 270 5.81 10.63 -15.78
C LYS A 270 7.27 10.22 -15.69
N ARG A 271 7.98 10.61 -14.60
CA ARG A 271 9.38 10.23 -14.37
C ARG A 271 9.53 8.71 -14.20
N LEU A 272 8.65 8.09 -13.42
CA LEU A 272 8.68 6.63 -13.20
C LEU A 272 8.52 5.88 -14.54
N ARG A 273 7.61 6.35 -15.40
CA ARG A 273 7.39 5.83 -16.76
C ARG A 273 8.63 5.92 -17.64
N SER A 274 9.36 7.03 -17.59
CA SER A 274 10.62 7.19 -18.33
C SER A 274 11.71 6.23 -17.85
N VAL A 275 11.85 6.03 -16.53
CA VAL A 275 12.84 5.09 -15.97
C VAL A 275 12.49 3.64 -16.32
N SER A 276 11.22 3.25 -16.20
CA SER A 276 10.77 1.90 -16.56
C SER A 276 11.01 1.58 -18.04
N ALA A 277 10.75 2.53 -18.95
CA ALA A 277 11.03 2.34 -20.38
C ALA A 277 12.54 2.17 -20.66
N ALA A 278 13.39 2.93 -19.97
CA ALA A 278 14.85 2.81 -20.11
C ALA A 278 15.37 1.46 -19.58
N SER A 279 14.82 0.95 -18.48
CA SER A 279 15.19 -0.37 -17.93
C SER A 279 14.76 -1.53 -18.83
N GLN A 280 13.60 -1.44 -19.51
CA GLN A 280 13.18 -2.45 -20.50
C GLN A 280 14.15 -2.51 -21.68
N LEU A 281 14.56 -1.36 -22.22
CA LEU A 281 15.53 -1.28 -23.32
C LEU A 281 16.95 -1.76 -22.95
N ALA A 282 17.30 -1.78 -21.66
CA ALA A 282 18.58 -2.24 -21.16
C ALA A 282 18.61 -3.74 -20.85
N GLY A 283 17.46 -4.37 -20.58
CA GLY A 283 17.33 -5.82 -20.37
C GLY A 283 17.22 -6.65 -21.65
N ASP A 284 16.96 -5.99 -22.79
CA ASP A 284 16.90 -6.62 -24.12
C ASP A 284 18.26 -6.62 -24.86
N ARG A 285 19.38 -6.28 -24.18
CA ARG A 285 20.75 -6.30 -24.73
C ARG A 285 21.62 -7.34 -24.02
#